data_AF-A0AA36MBK0-F1
#
_entry.id   AF-A0AA36MBK0-F1
#
_cell.length_a   1.000
_cell.length_b   1.000
_cell.length_c   1.000
_cell.angle_alpha   90.00
_cell.angle_beta   90.00
_cell.angle_gamma   90.00
#
_symmetry.space_group_name_H-M   'P 1'
#
loop_
_entity.id
_entity.type
_entity.pdbx_description
1 polymer ?
#
loop_
_entity_poly.entity_id
_entity_poly.type
_entity_poly.pdbx_seq_one_letter_code
_entity_poly.pdbx_strand_id
1 'polypeptide(L)'
;MTERTGLLFDVIFDVFDDFEFHQWSDLPVEIKLHILKYLTFPTLRYFMFLSKECYDLVCKVKPTVDLRLGDVAYLASTKQPTLGCRDGVELHIYWRKPESGPKSAHDYALIFVKDGQEGCSVKRMIKKKRKYLELPGTSYSSDILTAAIESMFGLSKVLDIRVLTLSMYSPNSRLEALLAEQPSSQQIARKEFTLDFEGEPSITNHFLRFLKPGCGIIVLKDTSTSEVIEEPELFNHNIFRCARKITLFGWKAGMTDEQLVQLAAEDIYITAPHITSRAINKLVREWLEGKRTINSIDLAEVQINMTLILQNLDPNAIMQFKDFLKLTSYNGIRIGVESTAPVIRSPRGFLMVLTEANNCLLTDPYFDN
;
A
#
# COMPACT_ATOMS: atom_id res chain seq x y z
N MET A 1 29.56 31.31 -1.26
CA MET A 1 29.03 30.39 -2.28
C MET A 1 30.06 29.29 -2.45
N THR A 2 29.89 28.19 -1.74
CA THR A 2 30.75 27.00 -1.86
C THR A 2 30.16 26.10 -2.93
N GLU A 3 30.97 25.78 -3.95
CA GLU A 3 30.65 24.84 -5.01
C GLU A 3 30.33 23.47 -4.40
N ARG A 4 29.10 22.99 -4.58
CA ARG A 4 28.76 21.59 -4.33
C ARG A 4 29.42 20.76 -5.43
N THR A 5 30.60 20.23 -5.15
CA THR A 5 31.19 19.14 -5.93
C THR A 5 30.23 17.97 -5.88
N GLY A 6 29.63 17.63 -7.03
CA GLY A 6 28.70 16.50 -7.17
C GLY A 6 29.39 15.14 -7.02
N LEU A 7 29.97 14.88 -5.86
CA LEU A 7 30.48 13.57 -5.48
C LEU A 7 29.36 12.73 -4.88
N LEU A 8 29.34 11.45 -5.22
CA LEU A 8 28.32 10.46 -4.82
C LEU A 8 28.25 10.21 -3.29
N PHE A 9 29.16 10.82 -2.52
CA PHE A 9 29.34 10.61 -1.08
C PHE A 9 29.32 11.98 -0.35
N ASP A 10 28.14 12.44 0.06
CA ASP A 10 27.99 13.55 1.04
C ASP A 10 28.25 13.04 2.48
N VAL A 11 29.25 12.20 2.65
CA VAL A 11 29.77 11.84 3.98
C VAL A 11 31.02 12.68 4.15
N ILE A 12 30.96 13.67 5.04
CA ILE A 12 32.15 14.41 5.47
C ILE A 12 33.00 13.42 6.27
N PHE A 13 33.91 12.76 5.58
CA PHE A 13 34.94 11.94 6.17
C PHE A 13 36.02 12.88 6.67
N ASP A 14 35.91 13.35 7.91
CA ASP A 14 37.07 13.93 8.57
C ASP A 14 38.12 12.81 8.73
N VAL A 15 39.19 12.90 7.93
CA VAL A 15 40.48 12.21 8.09
C VAL A 15 40.49 10.69 7.80
N PHE A 16 40.56 10.32 6.52
CA PHE A 16 41.05 8.99 6.07
C PHE A 16 42.25 9.10 5.12
N ASP A 17 43.00 10.21 5.15
CA ASP A 17 44.14 10.41 4.25
C ASP A 17 45.28 9.37 4.42
N ASP A 18 45.24 8.54 5.48
CA ASP A 18 46.26 7.53 5.79
C ASP A 18 45.77 6.06 5.84
N PHE A 19 44.52 5.75 5.45
CA PHE A 19 44.00 4.37 5.56
C PHE A 19 43.82 3.67 4.20
N GLU A 20 44.72 2.74 3.90
CA GLU A 20 44.53 1.76 2.83
C GLU A 20 43.77 0.54 3.36
N PHE A 21 42.69 0.16 2.67
CA PHE A 21 41.94 -1.07 2.95
C PHE A 21 42.23 -2.10 1.85
N HIS A 22 42.62 -3.32 2.24
CA HIS A 22 42.96 -4.37 1.27
C HIS A 22 41.88 -5.46 1.19
N GLN A 23 41.03 -5.59 2.21
CA GLN A 23 40.00 -6.62 2.28
C GLN A 23 38.65 -6.06 2.74
N TRP A 24 37.56 -6.76 2.39
CA TRP A 24 36.21 -6.39 2.82
C TRP A 24 36.12 -6.32 4.34
N SER A 25 36.73 -7.26 5.07
CA SER A 25 36.75 -7.29 6.53
C SER A 25 37.28 -5.99 7.15
N ASP A 26 38.22 -5.33 6.48
CA ASP A 26 38.94 -4.17 6.99
C ASP A 26 38.08 -2.89 6.94
N LEU A 27 37.03 -2.88 6.11
CA LEU A 27 36.16 -1.72 5.97
C LEU A 27 35.30 -1.49 7.23
N PRO A 28 35.19 -0.23 7.70
CA PRO A 28 34.21 0.16 8.72
C PRO A 28 32.78 -0.23 8.34
N VAL A 29 31.97 -0.57 9.35
CA VAL A 29 30.60 -1.05 9.14
C VAL A 29 29.73 -0.02 8.43
N GLU A 30 29.94 1.26 8.69
CA GLU A 30 29.21 2.38 8.08
C GLU A 30 29.47 2.45 6.57
N ILE A 31 30.71 2.26 6.15
CA ILE A 31 31.11 2.23 4.74
C ILE A 31 30.53 0.99 4.07
N LYS A 32 30.61 -0.18 4.72
CA LYS A 32 29.98 -1.42 4.21
C LYS A 32 28.49 -1.21 3.97
N LEU A 33 27.76 -0.69 4.97
CA LEU A 33 26.32 -0.41 4.85
C LEU A 33 26.03 0.59 3.74
N HIS A 34 26.87 1.61 3.57
CA HIS A 34 26.71 2.59 2.50
C HIS A 34 26.89 1.94 1.12
N ILE A 35 27.94 1.14 0.90
CA ILE A 35 28.15 0.38 -0.34
C ILE A 35 26.96 -0.52 -0.65
N LEU A 36 26.49 -1.28 0.34
CA LEU A 36 25.41 -2.24 0.16
C LEU A 36 24.07 -1.58 -0.22
N LYS A 37 23.81 -0.32 0.17
CA LYS A 37 22.59 0.42 -0.24
C LYS A 37 22.49 0.66 -1.75
N TYR A 38 23.61 0.62 -2.47
CA TYR A 38 23.63 0.79 -3.93
C TYR A 38 23.51 -0.54 -4.69
N LEU A 39 23.58 -1.68 -3.99
CA LEU A 39 23.45 -2.99 -4.62
C LEU A 39 21.98 -3.38 -4.80
N THR A 40 21.70 -4.10 -5.88
CA THR A 40 20.36 -4.61 -6.15
C THR A 40 19.99 -5.76 -5.22
N PHE A 41 18.70 -5.99 -5.01
CA PHE A 41 18.21 -7.11 -4.19
C PHE A 41 18.81 -8.48 -4.57
N PRO A 42 18.91 -8.88 -5.86
CA PRO A 42 19.57 -10.14 -6.23
C PRO A 42 21.04 -10.20 -5.79
N THR A 43 21.79 -9.11 -5.96
CA THR A 43 23.19 -9.03 -5.54
C THR A 43 23.30 -9.16 -4.02
N LEU A 44 22.48 -8.43 -3.28
CA LEU A 44 22.43 -8.49 -1.82
C LEU A 44 22.05 -9.89 -1.33
N ARG A 45 21.10 -10.54 -1.99
CA ARG A 45 20.73 -11.92 -1.68
C ARG A 45 21.92 -12.87 -1.82
N TYR A 46 22.71 -12.78 -2.88
CA TYR A 46 23.93 -13.62 -3.00
C TYR A 46 24.97 -13.26 -1.94
N PHE A 47 25.11 -11.96 -1.66
CA PHE A 47 26.03 -11.45 -0.64
C PHE A 47 25.73 -12.01 0.75
N MET A 48 24.45 -12.19 1.12
CA MET A 48 24.03 -12.80 2.40
C MET A 48 24.61 -14.20 2.65
N PHE A 49 25.00 -14.94 1.61
CA PHE A 49 25.52 -16.30 1.74
C PHE A 49 27.06 -16.36 1.83
N LEU A 50 27.76 -15.23 1.79
CA LEU A 50 29.23 -15.21 1.84
C LEU A 50 29.77 -15.41 3.27
N SER A 51 29.11 -14.85 4.28
CA SER A 51 29.49 -15.00 5.70
C SER A 51 28.35 -14.57 6.63
N LYS A 52 28.48 -14.86 7.92
CA LYS A 52 27.55 -14.37 8.96
C LYS A 52 27.53 -12.83 9.02
N GLU A 53 28.69 -12.20 8.90
CA GLU A 53 28.78 -10.73 8.85
C GLU A 53 27.99 -10.18 7.66
N CYS A 54 28.13 -10.77 6.48
CA CYS A 54 27.41 -10.34 5.29
C CYS A 54 25.90 -10.47 5.46
N TYR A 55 25.42 -11.57 6.07
CA TYR A 55 24.01 -11.72 6.44
C TYR A 55 23.55 -10.60 7.38
N ASP A 56 24.28 -10.35 8.46
CA ASP A 56 23.94 -9.34 9.46
C ASP A 56 23.92 -7.92 8.85
N LEU A 57 24.85 -7.62 7.94
CA LEU A 57 24.90 -6.34 7.23
C LEU A 57 23.69 -6.14 6.32
N VAL A 58 23.29 -7.14 5.55
CA VAL A 58 22.11 -7.03 4.67
C VAL A 58 20.83 -6.88 5.50
N CYS A 59 20.73 -7.61 6.61
CA CYS A 59 19.62 -7.46 7.57
C CYS A 59 19.54 -6.05 8.18
N LYS A 60 20.67 -5.33 8.29
CA LYS A 60 20.70 -3.92 8.69
C LYS A 60 20.33 -2.96 7.54
N VAL A 61 20.75 -3.25 6.31
CA VAL A 61 20.42 -2.43 5.13
C VAL A 61 18.94 -2.51 4.79
N LYS A 62 18.34 -3.69 4.89
CA LYS A 62 16.95 -4.00 4.50
C LYS A 62 16.59 -3.48 3.11
N PRO A 63 17.00 -4.16 2.03
CA PRO A 63 16.68 -3.71 0.69
C PRO A 63 15.18 -3.54 0.50
N THR A 64 14.79 -2.42 -0.11
CA THR A 64 13.38 -2.10 -0.35
C THR A 64 12.83 -2.91 -1.52
N VAL A 65 11.71 -3.61 -1.28
CA VAL A 65 11.00 -4.39 -2.30
C VAL A 65 9.49 -4.14 -2.25
N ASP A 66 8.80 -4.48 -3.32
CA ASP A 66 7.35 -4.67 -3.33
C ASP A 66 7.08 -6.19 -3.40
N LEU A 67 6.11 -6.70 -2.64
CA LEU A 67 5.74 -8.11 -2.61
C LEU A 67 4.30 -8.32 -3.09
N ARG A 68 4.07 -9.44 -3.77
CA ARG A 68 2.73 -9.93 -4.08
C ARG A 68 2.65 -11.41 -3.79
N LEU A 69 1.70 -11.81 -2.96
CA LEU A 69 1.38 -13.20 -2.67
C LEU A 69 -0.01 -13.48 -3.23
N GLY A 70 -0.18 -14.52 -4.05
CA GLY A 70 -1.48 -14.82 -4.64
C GLY A 70 -1.76 -16.31 -4.79
N ASP A 71 -2.96 -16.74 -4.42
CA ASP A 71 -3.49 -18.06 -4.76
C ASP A 71 -3.71 -18.12 -6.28
N VAL A 72 -3.11 -19.11 -6.94
CA VAL A 72 -3.12 -19.24 -8.41
C VAL A 72 -4.53 -19.35 -8.97
N ALA A 73 -5.43 -20.07 -8.29
CA ALA A 73 -6.80 -20.24 -8.74
C ALA A 73 -7.58 -18.92 -8.60
N TYR A 74 -7.36 -18.18 -7.52
CA TYR A 74 -7.97 -16.87 -7.30
C TYR A 74 -7.46 -15.82 -8.31
N LEU A 75 -6.16 -15.82 -8.57
CA LEU A 75 -5.56 -14.96 -9.58
C LEU A 75 -6.15 -15.27 -10.98
N ALA A 76 -6.36 -16.55 -11.29
CA ALA A 76 -6.96 -16.96 -12.55
C ALA A 76 -8.43 -16.52 -12.68
N SER A 77 -9.23 -16.63 -11.61
CA SER A 77 -10.64 -16.20 -11.63
C SER A 77 -10.79 -14.70 -11.84
N THR A 78 -9.89 -13.91 -11.27
CA THR A 78 -9.84 -12.45 -11.39
C THR A 78 -9.08 -11.95 -12.63
N LYS A 79 -8.73 -12.87 -13.56
CA LYS A 79 -7.97 -12.60 -14.81
C LYS A 79 -6.61 -11.93 -14.57
N GLN A 80 -6.03 -12.09 -13.39
CA GLN A 80 -4.71 -11.59 -13.09
C GLN A 80 -3.64 -12.53 -13.69
N PRO A 81 -2.46 -12.01 -14.08
CA PRO A 81 -1.40 -12.84 -14.63
C PRO A 81 -0.90 -13.87 -13.61
N THR A 82 -0.79 -15.13 -14.04
CA THR A 82 -0.16 -16.24 -13.29
C THR A 82 1.07 -16.76 -14.03
N LEU A 83 1.89 -17.55 -13.35
CA LEU A 83 3.10 -18.18 -13.89
C LEU A 83 2.79 -19.47 -14.68
N GLY A 84 1.51 -19.76 -14.94
CA GLY A 84 1.06 -20.89 -15.75
C GLY A 84 0.90 -22.20 -14.98
N CYS A 85 1.01 -22.17 -13.65
CA CYS A 85 0.57 -23.28 -12.81
C CYS A 85 -0.95 -23.28 -12.69
N ARG A 86 -1.55 -24.44 -12.39
CA ARG A 86 -3.00 -24.55 -12.16
C ARG A 86 -3.38 -24.42 -10.69
N ASP A 87 -2.54 -24.96 -9.81
CA ASP A 87 -2.81 -25.04 -8.38
C ASP A 87 -1.55 -24.65 -7.58
N GLY A 88 -1.70 -23.74 -6.63
CA GLY A 88 -0.60 -23.32 -5.77
C GLY A 88 -0.74 -21.88 -5.28
N VAL A 89 0.31 -21.39 -4.62
CA VAL A 89 0.45 -19.99 -4.21
C VAL A 89 1.72 -19.43 -4.84
N GLU A 90 1.62 -18.26 -5.46
CA GLU A 90 2.73 -17.53 -6.06
C GLU A 90 3.18 -16.40 -5.13
N LEU A 91 4.48 -16.30 -4.87
CA LEU A 91 5.11 -15.19 -4.18
C LEU A 91 6.06 -14.47 -5.14
N HIS A 92 5.68 -13.27 -5.55
CA HIS A 92 6.46 -12.39 -6.39
C HIS A 92 7.17 -11.32 -5.55
N ILE A 93 8.45 -11.14 -5.82
CA ILE A 93 9.31 -10.12 -5.25
C ILE A 93 9.71 -9.17 -6.37
N TYR A 94 9.32 -7.91 -6.25
CA TYR A 94 9.65 -6.87 -7.19
C TYR A 94 10.65 -5.89 -6.58
N TRP A 95 11.66 -5.51 -7.35
CA TRP A 95 12.60 -4.46 -6.96
C TRP A 95 12.84 -3.51 -8.13
N ARG A 96 13.22 -2.28 -7.78
CA ARG A 96 13.65 -1.27 -8.74
C ARG A 96 15.15 -1.10 -8.64
N LYS A 97 15.83 -0.79 -9.74
CA LYS A 97 17.20 -0.31 -9.63
C LYS A 97 17.15 1.13 -9.11
N PRO A 98 18.13 1.57 -8.32
CA PRO A 98 18.17 2.95 -7.80
C PRO A 98 18.04 4.01 -8.90
N GLU A 99 18.60 3.73 -10.08
CA GLU A 99 18.65 4.66 -11.21
C GLU A 99 17.50 4.48 -12.22
N SER A 100 16.69 3.42 -12.07
CA SER A 100 15.74 3.06 -13.10
C SER A 100 14.37 3.68 -12.84
N GLY A 101 13.83 4.36 -13.84
CA GLY A 101 12.49 4.96 -13.76
C GLY A 101 11.39 3.94 -13.44
N PRO A 102 10.18 4.40 -13.09
CA PRO A 102 9.12 3.59 -12.49
C PRO A 102 8.67 2.35 -13.29
N LYS A 103 8.99 2.28 -14.59
CA LYS A 103 8.53 1.24 -15.52
C LYS A 103 9.41 -0.03 -15.59
N SER A 104 10.45 -0.14 -14.77
CA SER A 104 11.48 -1.19 -14.88
C SER A 104 11.61 -2.03 -13.61
N ALA A 105 10.48 -2.51 -13.09
CA ALA A 105 10.50 -3.48 -12.00
C ALA A 105 11.01 -4.83 -12.54
N HIS A 106 12.04 -5.36 -11.89
CA HIS A 106 12.46 -6.74 -12.09
C HIS A 106 11.65 -7.66 -11.18
N ASP A 107 11.41 -8.89 -11.63
CA ASP A 107 10.60 -9.89 -10.94
C ASP A 107 11.44 -11.12 -10.54
N TYR A 108 11.20 -11.60 -9.32
CA TYR A 108 11.64 -12.91 -8.85
C TYR A 108 10.42 -13.59 -8.26
N ALA A 109 10.13 -14.81 -8.71
CA ALA A 109 8.94 -15.51 -8.25
C ALA A 109 9.28 -16.89 -7.67
N LEU A 110 8.58 -17.20 -6.58
CA LEU A 110 8.48 -18.51 -5.98
C LEU A 110 7.07 -19.03 -6.21
N ILE A 111 6.94 -20.33 -6.44
CA ILE A 111 5.65 -21.00 -6.46
C ILE A 111 5.66 -22.15 -5.47
N PHE A 112 4.63 -22.18 -4.64
CA PHE A 112 4.36 -23.17 -3.62
C PHE A 112 3.31 -24.13 -4.18
N VAL A 113 3.65 -25.40 -4.34
CA VAL A 113 2.77 -26.43 -4.91
C VAL A 113 2.73 -27.67 -4.02
N LYS A 114 1.67 -28.47 -4.12
CA LYS A 114 1.54 -29.72 -3.33
C LYS A 114 2.63 -30.70 -3.76
N ASP A 115 3.29 -31.35 -2.80
CA ASP A 115 4.34 -32.34 -3.07
C ASP A 115 3.83 -33.79 -3.12
N GLY A 116 2.54 -34.00 -2.86
CA GLY A 116 1.88 -35.31 -2.85
C GLY A 116 1.82 -35.99 -1.49
N GLN A 117 2.52 -35.48 -0.46
CA GLN A 117 2.61 -36.06 0.89
C GLN A 117 2.11 -35.09 1.97
N GLU A 118 0.96 -34.46 1.72
CA GLU A 118 0.36 -33.41 2.58
C GLU A 118 1.22 -32.14 2.80
N GLY A 119 2.45 -32.13 2.31
CA GLY A 119 3.37 -31.00 2.36
C GLY A 119 3.34 -30.10 1.12
N CYS A 120 4.36 -29.27 1.02
CA CYS A 120 4.53 -28.30 -0.05
C CYS A 120 5.95 -28.34 -0.60
N SER A 121 6.09 -28.33 -1.93
CA SER A 121 7.35 -28.05 -2.60
C SER A 121 7.37 -26.63 -3.14
N VAL A 122 8.51 -25.96 -2.99
CA VAL A 122 8.74 -24.63 -3.53
C VAL A 122 9.60 -24.74 -4.77
N LYS A 123 9.15 -24.11 -5.85
CA LYS A 123 9.91 -23.99 -7.08
C LYS A 123 10.23 -22.53 -7.33
N ARG A 124 11.39 -22.28 -7.91
CA ARG A 124 11.81 -20.96 -8.36
C ARG A 124 11.46 -20.80 -9.82
N MET A 125 10.80 -19.71 -10.16
CA MET A 125 10.40 -19.40 -11.53
C MET A 125 11.37 -18.39 -12.13
N ILE A 126 11.99 -18.75 -13.25
CA ILE A 126 12.90 -17.85 -13.99
C ILE A 126 12.30 -17.55 -15.35
N LYS A 127 12.04 -16.26 -15.60
CA LYS A 127 11.61 -15.81 -16.92
C LYS A 127 12.79 -15.86 -17.91
N LYS A 128 12.71 -16.72 -18.92
CA LYS A 128 13.63 -16.76 -20.07
C LYS A 128 12.85 -16.47 -21.35
N LYS A 129 13.04 -15.26 -21.91
CA LYS A 129 12.30 -14.75 -23.07
C LYS A 129 10.78 -14.77 -22.80
N ARG A 130 10.03 -15.65 -23.48
CA ARG A 130 8.57 -15.81 -23.37
C ARG A 130 8.14 -17.03 -22.56
N LYS A 131 9.07 -17.75 -21.92
CA LYS A 131 8.77 -18.95 -21.13
C LYS A 131 9.33 -18.82 -19.72
N TYR A 132 8.66 -19.46 -18.76
CA TYR A 132 9.21 -19.64 -17.43
C TYR A 132 9.93 -20.99 -17.36
N LEU A 133 11.12 -20.98 -16.76
CA LEU A 133 11.85 -22.18 -16.39
C LEU A 133 11.62 -22.43 -14.90
N GLU A 134 11.13 -23.62 -14.58
CA GLU A 134 11.02 -24.09 -13.20
C GLU A 134 12.38 -24.64 -12.76
N LEU A 135 12.88 -24.15 -11.62
CA LEU A 135 13.97 -24.79 -10.92
C LEU A 135 13.44 -25.41 -9.61
N PRO A 136 13.82 -26.66 -9.29
CA PRO A 136 13.45 -27.27 -8.02
C PRO A 136 14.02 -26.44 -6.86
N GLY A 137 13.22 -26.28 -5.81
CA GLY A 137 13.64 -25.66 -4.56
C GLY A 137 13.58 -26.67 -3.42
N THR A 138 13.05 -26.23 -2.28
CA THR A 138 12.95 -27.03 -1.05
C THR A 138 11.53 -27.55 -0.83
N SER A 139 11.39 -28.61 -0.04
CA SER A 139 10.10 -29.08 0.46
C SER A 139 9.88 -28.64 1.90
N TYR A 140 8.62 -28.46 2.27
CA TYR A 140 8.12 -28.10 3.60
C TYR A 140 7.07 -29.14 4.00
N SER A 141 7.03 -29.49 5.29
CA SER A 141 6.01 -30.39 5.83
C SER A 141 4.65 -29.71 6.05
N SER A 142 4.59 -28.38 5.96
CA SER A 142 3.36 -27.60 6.06
C SER A 142 2.60 -27.55 4.73
N ASP A 143 1.33 -27.17 4.77
CA ASP A 143 0.56 -26.94 3.54
C ASP A 143 1.08 -25.70 2.78
N ILE A 144 0.60 -25.56 1.55
CA ILE A 144 0.99 -24.52 0.60
C ILE A 144 0.83 -23.11 1.19
N LEU A 145 -0.32 -22.79 1.77
CA LEU A 145 -0.63 -21.44 2.23
C LEU A 145 0.21 -21.08 3.45
N THR A 146 0.32 -22.00 4.42
CA THR A 146 1.17 -21.80 5.59
C THR A 146 2.62 -21.56 5.19
N ALA A 147 3.19 -22.43 4.34
CA ALA A 147 4.57 -22.28 3.88
C ALA A 147 4.80 -20.93 3.18
N ALA A 148 3.83 -20.48 2.39
CA ALA A 148 3.95 -19.24 1.62
C ALA A 148 3.85 -17.99 2.52
N ILE A 149 2.93 -17.97 3.48
CA ILE A 149 2.78 -16.88 4.46
C ILE A 149 4.00 -16.84 5.39
N GLU A 150 4.44 -17.97 5.93
CA GLU A 150 5.66 -18.04 6.74
C GLU A 150 6.89 -17.56 5.98
N SER A 151 7.01 -17.92 4.69
CA SER A 151 8.07 -17.41 3.82
C SER A 151 7.98 -15.89 3.66
N MET A 152 6.78 -15.34 3.46
CA MET A 152 6.56 -13.89 3.36
C MET A 152 6.97 -13.17 4.67
N PHE A 153 6.55 -13.67 5.83
CA PHE A 153 7.00 -13.14 7.12
C PHE A 153 8.52 -13.32 7.29
N GLY A 154 9.08 -14.47 6.90
CA GLY A 154 10.53 -14.68 6.90
C GLY A 154 11.28 -13.61 6.10
N LEU A 155 10.76 -13.26 4.92
CA LEU A 155 11.32 -12.18 4.09
C LEU A 155 11.19 -10.81 4.76
N SER A 156 10.10 -10.50 5.47
CA SER A 156 9.94 -9.20 6.13
C SER A 156 10.93 -8.94 7.27
N LYS A 157 11.61 -9.99 7.76
CA LYS A 157 12.72 -9.85 8.72
C LYS A 157 13.96 -9.22 8.07
N VAL A 158 14.20 -9.51 6.79
CA VAL A 158 15.44 -9.11 6.08
C VAL A 158 15.21 -8.06 5.00
N LEU A 159 13.96 -7.82 4.60
CA LEU A 159 13.58 -6.85 3.56
C LEU A 159 12.77 -5.69 4.14
N ASP A 160 12.88 -4.53 3.52
CA ASP A 160 11.99 -3.39 3.75
C ASP A 160 10.85 -3.44 2.74
N ILE A 161 9.75 -4.11 3.12
CA ILE A 161 8.61 -4.28 2.22
C ILE A 161 7.83 -2.97 2.14
N ARG A 162 7.89 -2.33 0.99
CA ARG A 162 7.22 -1.06 0.74
C ARG A 162 5.73 -1.29 0.45
N VAL A 163 5.43 -2.12 -0.53
CA VAL A 163 4.06 -2.50 -0.89
C VAL A 163 3.89 -4.00 -0.72
N LEU A 164 2.77 -4.42 -0.12
CA LEU A 164 2.37 -5.81 -0.04
C LEU A 164 0.97 -5.98 -0.63
N THR A 165 0.83 -6.90 -1.59
CA THR A 165 -0.47 -7.31 -2.13
C THR A 165 -0.71 -8.77 -1.82
N LEU A 166 -1.85 -9.08 -1.21
CA LEU A 166 -2.33 -10.42 -0.91
C LEU A 166 -3.58 -10.69 -1.75
N SER A 167 -3.59 -11.75 -2.55
CA SER A 167 -4.71 -12.12 -3.42
C SER A 167 -5.11 -13.57 -3.19
N MET A 168 -6.20 -13.85 -2.45
CA MET A 168 -6.53 -15.25 -2.09
C MET A 168 -8.03 -15.50 -1.92
N TYR A 169 -8.45 -16.76 -2.07
CA TYR A 169 -9.77 -17.19 -1.61
C TYR A 169 -9.88 -17.09 -0.08
N SER A 170 -11.12 -17.10 0.44
CA SER A 170 -11.45 -16.85 1.84
C SER A 170 -10.43 -17.40 2.82
N PRO A 171 -9.87 -16.56 3.70
CA PRO A 171 -9.06 -17.00 4.81
C PRO A 171 -9.78 -18.11 5.57
N ASN A 172 -9.10 -19.23 5.77
CA ASN A 172 -9.57 -20.24 6.71
C ASN A 172 -9.08 -19.87 8.12
N SER A 173 -9.69 -20.48 9.14
CA SER A 173 -9.28 -20.35 10.55
C SER A 173 -7.79 -20.65 10.79
N ARG A 174 -7.16 -21.39 9.88
CA ARG A 174 -5.73 -21.65 9.89
C ARG A 174 -4.89 -20.41 9.56
N LEU A 175 -5.32 -19.56 8.62
CA LEU A 175 -4.63 -18.29 8.36
C LEU A 175 -4.69 -17.39 9.59
N GLU A 176 -5.84 -17.30 10.26
CA GLU A 176 -5.99 -16.51 11.49
C GLU A 176 -5.06 -17.02 12.61
N ALA A 177 -5.02 -18.34 12.82
CA ALA A 177 -4.11 -18.96 13.78
C ALA A 177 -2.64 -18.67 13.45
N LEU A 178 -2.26 -18.82 12.19
CA LEU A 178 -0.90 -18.53 11.72
C LEU A 178 -0.53 -17.06 11.92
N LEU A 179 -1.45 -16.14 11.60
CA LEU A 179 -1.25 -14.72 11.84
C LEU A 179 -1.11 -14.45 13.33
N ALA A 180 -1.94 -15.06 14.18
CA ALA A 180 -1.91 -14.91 15.63
C ALA A 180 -0.54 -15.27 16.24
N GLU A 181 0.13 -16.30 15.70
CA GLU A 181 1.46 -16.76 16.11
C GLU A 181 2.61 -15.82 15.70
N GLN A 182 2.40 -14.94 14.71
CA GLN A 182 3.46 -14.04 14.27
C GLN A 182 3.74 -12.92 15.29
N PRO A 183 5.00 -12.53 15.51
CA PRO A 183 5.36 -11.45 16.42
C PRO A 183 4.70 -10.11 16.02
N SER A 184 4.04 -9.44 16.97
CA SER A 184 3.41 -8.14 16.73
C SER A 184 4.39 -7.02 16.40
N SER A 185 5.68 -7.18 16.73
CA SER A 185 6.74 -6.22 16.37
C SER A 185 7.12 -6.27 14.89
N GLN A 186 6.65 -7.28 14.15
CA GLN A 186 7.04 -7.50 12.77
C GLN A 186 6.22 -6.63 11.82
N GLN A 187 6.89 -5.92 10.92
CA GLN A 187 6.24 -5.09 9.91
C GLN A 187 6.29 -5.77 8.55
N ILE A 188 5.15 -5.86 7.86
CA ILE A 188 5.05 -6.54 6.55
C ILE A 188 4.79 -5.56 5.39
N ALA A 189 4.40 -4.32 5.69
CA ALA A 189 4.31 -3.26 4.69
C ALA A 189 4.44 -1.89 5.36
N ARG A 190 5.17 -0.97 4.71
CA ARG A 190 5.33 0.43 5.20
C ARG A 190 4.57 1.49 4.42
N LYS A 191 4.26 1.27 3.14
CA LYS A 191 3.69 2.29 2.24
C LYS A 191 2.26 1.95 1.87
N GLU A 192 2.00 0.73 1.44
CA GLU A 192 0.68 0.30 1.00
C GLU A 192 0.49 -1.21 1.24
N PHE A 193 -0.70 -1.57 1.70
CA PHE A 193 -1.15 -2.93 1.88
C PHE A 193 -2.45 -3.12 1.11
N THR A 194 -2.46 -4.10 0.22
CA THR A 194 -3.63 -4.49 -0.55
C THR A 194 -4.02 -5.90 -0.17
N LEU A 195 -5.29 -6.07 0.21
CA LEU A 195 -5.90 -7.36 0.45
C LEU A 195 -7.06 -7.55 -0.53
N ASP A 196 -6.89 -8.49 -1.43
CA ASP A 196 -7.82 -8.84 -2.51
C ASP A 196 -8.30 -10.27 -2.26
N PHE A 197 -9.55 -10.43 -1.83
CA PHE A 197 -9.99 -11.74 -1.38
C PHE A 197 -11.50 -11.94 -1.49
N GLU A 198 -11.88 -13.21 -1.44
CA GLU A 198 -13.29 -13.63 -1.40
C GLU A 198 -13.61 -14.12 0.02
N GLY A 199 -14.10 -13.26 0.91
CA GLY A 199 -14.44 -13.68 2.28
C GLY A 199 -14.98 -12.55 3.17
N GLU A 200 -14.85 -12.74 4.49
CA GLU A 200 -15.22 -11.77 5.52
C GLU A 200 -14.12 -10.72 5.78
N PRO A 201 -14.45 -9.44 5.97
CA PRO A 201 -13.48 -8.35 6.14
C PRO A 201 -12.71 -8.39 7.44
N SER A 202 -13.21 -9.13 8.43
CA SER A 202 -12.60 -9.29 9.75
C SER A 202 -11.14 -9.77 9.70
N ILE A 203 -10.74 -10.49 8.66
CA ILE A 203 -9.33 -10.86 8.45
C ILE A 203 -8.42 -9.64 8.34
N THR A 204 -8.93 -8.50 7.85
CA THR A 204 -8.16 -7.26 7.72
C THR A 204 -7.59 -6.85 9.08
N ASN A 205 -8.37 -7.01 10.16
CA ASN A 205 -7.94 -6.69 11.53
C ASN A 205 -6.70 -7.48 11.94
N HIS A 206 -6.60 -8.75 11.53
CA HIS A 206 -5.45 -9.59 11.82
C HIS A 206 -4.17 -9.06 11.15
N PHE A 207 -4.29 -8.43 9.98
CA PHE A 207 -3.14 -7.84 9.28
C PHE A 207 -2.74 -6.47 9.81
N LEU A 208 -3.68 -5.66 10.33
CA LEU A 208 -3.41 -4.28 10.74
C LEU A 208 -2.25 -4.16 11.74
N ARG A 209 -2.09 -5.12 12.65
CA ARG A 209 -1.01 -5.10 13.65
C ARG A 209 0.40 -5.20 13.06
N PHE A 210 0.52 -5.66 11.81
CA PHE A 210 1.80 -5.78 11.10
C PHE A 210 2.06 -4.61 10.14
N LEU A 211 1.17 -3.61 10.11
CA LEU A 211 1.32 -2.43 9.25
C LEU A 211 1.84 -1.25 10.05
N LYS A 212 2.63 -0.40 9.40
CA LYS A 212 3.08 0.86 9.99
C LYS A 212 1.92 1.87 10.01
N PRO A 213 1.76 2.69 11.06
CA PRO A 213 0.87 3.87 10.99
C PRO A 213 1.19 4.73 9.77
N GLY A 214 0.16 5.19 9.04
CA GLY A 214 0.34 5.89 7.77
C GLY A 214 0.41 4.97 6.55
N CYS A 215 0.45 3.65 6.69
CA CYS A 215 0.35 2.73 5.56
C CYS A 215 -1.00 2.90 4.85
N GLY A 216 -1.02 2.94 3.52
CA GLY A 216 -2.27 2.91 2.75
C GLY A 216 -2.90 1.52 2.83
N ILE A 217 -4.23 1.45 2.94
CA ILE A 217 -4.98 0.21 3.08
C ILE A 217 -5.98 0.12 1.94
N ILE A 218 -5.89 -0.95 1.16
CA ILE A 218 -6.77 -1.24 0.04
C ILE A 218 -7.35 -2.63 0.28
N VAL A 219 -8.66 -2.72 0.44
CA VAL A 219 -9.39 -3.98 0.59
C VAL A 219 -10.34 -4.12 -0.59
N LEU A 220 -10.14 -5.17 -1.39
CA LEU A 220 -10.89 -5.46 -2.59
C LEU A 220 -11.69 -6.75 -2.39
N LYS A 221 -12.94 -6.73 -2.83
CA LYS A 221 -13.82 -7.90 -2.91
C LYS A 221 -14.31 -8.04 -4.34
N ASP A 222 -14.18 -9.25 -4.88
CA ASP A 222 -14.51 -9.55 -6.29
C ASP A 222 -16.01 -9.39 -6.58
N THR A 223 -16.87 -9.56 -5.56
CA THR A 223 -18.32 -9.40 -5.68
C THR A 223 -18.84 -8.33 -4.73
N SER A 224 -19.63 -7.39 -5.26
CA SER A 224 -20.33 -6.40 -4.44
C SER A 224 -21.37 -7.11 -3.57
N THR A 225 -21.23 -7.04 -2.26
CA THR A 225 -22.29 -7.48 -1.35
C THR A 225 -23.37 -6.42 -1.24
N SER A 226 -24.64 -6.84 -1.22
CA SER A 226 -25.74 -5.95 -0.86
C SER A 226 -25.75 -5.65 0.64
N GLU A 227 -25.14 -6.51 1.45
CA GLU A 227 -25.12 -6.43 2.90
C GLU A 227 -24.11 -5.40 3.40
N VAL A 228 -24.56 -4.62 4.39
CA VAL A 228 -23.75 -3.66 5.13
C VAL A 228 -22.98 -4.42 6.20
N ILE A 229 -21.67 -4.18 6.25
CA ILE A 229 -20.78 -4.89 7.13
C ILE A 229 -20.42 -3.99 8.30
N GLU A 230 -20.92 -4.39 9.46
CA GLU A 230 -20.77 -3.72 10.74
C GLU A 230 -19.48 -4.19 11.42
N GLU A 231 -18.39 -3.51 11.14
CA GLU A 231 -17.05 -3.81 11.70
C GLU A 231 -16.52 -2.61 12.49
N PRO A 232 -17.14 -2.26 13.64
CA PRO A 232 -16.73 -1.08 14.40
C PRO A 232 -15.29 -1.20 14.89
N GLU A 233 -14.79 -2.42 15.13
CA GLU A 233 -13.40 -2.66 15.56
C GLU A 233 -12.39 -2.26 14.47
N LEU A 234 -12.70 -2.56 13.20
CA LEU A 234 -11.85 -2.18 12.07
C LEU A 234 -11.70 -0.66 11.98
N PHE A 235 -12.82 0.07 12.00
CA PHE A 235 -12.82 1.53 11.85
C PHE A 235 -12.27 2.26 13.07
N ASN A 236 -12.31 1.64 14.25
CA ASN A 236 -11.72 2.19 15.47
C ASN A 236 -10.24 1.84 15.64
N HIS A 237 -9.70 0.90 14.85
CA HIS A 237 -8.32 0.48 14.95
C HIS A 237 -7.36 1.62 14.60
N ASN A 238 -6.38 1.91 15.46
CA ASN A 238 -5.49 3.06 15.32
C ASN A 238 -4.72 3.05 13.98
N ILE A 239 -4.24 1.88 13.53
CA ILE A 239 -3.55 1.75 12.24
C ILE A 239 -4.47 2.12 11.07
N PHE A 240 -5.74 1.73 11.12
CA PHE A 240 -6.71 2.05 10.07
C PHE A 240 -7.03 3.55 10.08
N ARG A 241 -7.26 4.14 11.26
CA ARG A 241 -7.50 5.57 11.42
C ARG A 241 -6.32 6.43 10.97
N CYS A 242 -5.10 5.97 11.20
CA CYS A 242 -3.89 6.64 10.75
C CYS A 242 -3.50 6.33 9.29
N ALA A 243 -4.25 5.51 8.56
CA ALA A 243 -3.92 5.21 7.17
C ALA A 243 -4.01 6.48 6.32
N ARG A 244 -3.03 6.68 5.42
CA ARG A 244 -3.02 7.84 4.50
C ARG A 244 -4.00 7.70 3.32
N LYS A 245 -4.33 6.45 3.00
CA LYS A 245 -5.23 6.06 1.92
C LYS A 245 -6.07 4.89 2.39
N ILE A 246 -7.37 4.94 2.14
CA ILE A 246 -8.33 3.88 2.47
C ILE A 246 -9.17 3.61 1.22
N THR A 247 -9.21 2.36 0.76
CA THR A 247 -10.07 1.94 -0.33
C THR A 247 -10.76 0.65 0.07
N LEU A 248 -12.09 0.66 0.14
CA LEU A 248 -12.91 -0.53 0.41
C LEU A 248 -13.81 -0.77 -0.80
N PHE A 249 -13.30 -1.50 -1.79
CA PHE A 249 -14.01 -1.74 -3.05
C PHE A 249 -14.82 -3.04 -2.98
N GLY A 250 -16.11 -2.97 -3.33
CA GLY A 250 -17.03 -4.12 -3.26
C GLY A 250 -17.64 -4.35 -1.87
N TRP A 251 -17.35 -3.46 -0.90
CA TRP A 251 -17.85 -3.53 0.47
C TRP A 251 -18.81 -2.38 0.76
N LYS A 252 -19.88 -2.65 1.51
CA LYS A 252 -20.70 -1.60 2.14
C LYS A 252 -20.29 -1.47 3.60
N ALA A 253 -19.55 -0.42 3.92
CA ALA A 253 -19.06 -0.18 5.27
C ALA A 253 -20.18 0.38 6.16
N GLY A 254 -20.48 -0.29 7.27
CA GLY A 254 -21.33 0.21 8.37
C GLY A 254 -20.67 1.34 9.17
N MET A 255 -19.91 2.21 8.50
CA MET A 255 -19.14 3.28 9.14
C MET A 255 -20.06 4.42 9.56
N THR A 256 -19.88 4.93 10.79
CA THR A 256 -20.63 6.10 11.28
C THR A 256 -19.98 7.43 10.89
N ASP A 257 -20.73 8.52 11.00
CA ASP A 257 -20.24 9.88 10.78
C ASP A 257 -19.00 10.19 11.65
N GLU A 258 -19.04 9.80 12.94
CA GLU A 258 -17.92 10.00 13.86
C GLU A 258 -16.68 9.22 13.45
N GLN A 259 -16.85 7.99 12.95
CA GLN A 259 -15.73 7.15 12.50
C GLN A 259 -15.09 7.72 11.23
N LEU A 260 -15.88 8.13 10.23
CA LEU A 260 -15.36 8.72 9.00
C LEU A 260 -14.51 9.97 9.28
N VAL A 261 -15.02 10.88 10.12
CA VAL A 261 -14.30 12.12 10.45
C VAL A 261 -13.03 11.86 11.27
N GLN A 262 -12.91 10.69 11.87
CA GLN A 262 -11.73 10.29 12.64
C GLN A 262 -10.61 9.70 11.78
N LEU A 263 -10.85 9.42 10.49
CA LEU A 263 -9.83 8.91 9.57
C LEU A 263 -8.87 10.05 9.17
N ALA A 264 -7.56 9.79 9.20
CA ALA A 264 -6.53 10.73 8.75
C ALA A 264 -6.27 10.67 7.23
N ALA A 265 -6.94 9.74 6.53
CA ALA A 265 -6.70 9.49 5.12
C ALA A 265 -7.02 10.72 4.25
N GLU A 266 -6.12 10.98 3.31
CA GLU A 266 -6.23 12.01 2.28
C GLU A 266 -7.01 11.49 1.07
N ASP A 267 -6.88 10.17 0.83
CA ASP A 267 -7.60 9.41 -0.18
C ASP A 267 -8.56 8.43 0.50
N ILE A 268 -9.86 8.56 0.28
CA ILE A 268 -10.89 7.65 0.77
C ILE A 268 -11.77 7.23 -0.41
N TYR A 269 -11.97 5.93 -0.58
CA TYR A 269 -12.95 5.38 -1.51
C TYR A 269 -13.74 4.27 -0.79
N ILE A 270 -14.98 4.56 -0.41
CA ILE A 270 -15.83 3.63 0.35
C ILE A 270 -17.30 3.75 -0.06
N THR A 271 -18.03 2.63 -0.08
CA THR A 271 -19.49 2.65 -0.07
C THR A 271 -19.96 2.62 1.38
N ALA A 272 -20.67 3.65 1.85
CA ALA A 272 -20.93 3.84 3.28
C ALA A 272 -22.35 4.39 3.55
N PRO A 273 -23.39 3.52 3.58
CA PRO A 273 -24.79 3.96 3.59
C PRO A 273 -25.24 4.69 4.85
N HIS A 274 -24.47 4.60 5.93
CA HIS A 274 -24.76 5.27 7.20
C HIS A 274 -24.15 6.67 7.31
N ILE A 275 -23.33 7.07 6.33
CA ILE A 275 -22.73 8.40 6.31
C ILE A 275 -23.75 9.44 5.82
N THR A 276 -23.81 10.53 6.55
CA THR A 276 -24.73 11.63 6.29
C THR A 276 -24.01 12.91 5.85
N SER A 277 -24.80 13.89 5.43
CA SER A 277 -24.33 15.25 5.13
C SER A 277 -23.57 15.91 6.30
N ARG A 278 -23.81 15.47 7.55
CA ARG A 278 -23.16 16.03 8.74
C ARG A 278 -21.68 15.68 8.79
N ALA A 279 -21.30 14.43 8.49
CA ALA A 279 -19.89 14.06 8.41
C ALA A 279 -19.19 14.81 7.27
N ILE A 280 -19.81 14.88 6.10
CA ILE A 280 -19.25 15.57 4.93
C ILE A 280 -19.05 17.06 5.23
N ASN A 281 -20.04 17.75 5.83
CA ASN A 281 -19.90 19.13 6.30
C ASN A 281 -18.70 19.28 7.25
N LYS A 282 -18.53 18.34 8.20
CA LYS A 282 -17.43 18.40 9.16
C LYS A 282 -16.06 18.21 8.47
N LEU A 283 -15.93 17.28 7.53
CA LEU A 283 -14.71 17.10 6.73
C LEU A 283 -14.34 18.37 5.96
N VAL A 284 -15.32 18.98 5.29
CA VAL A 284 -15.17 20.24 4.57
C VAL A 284 -14.69 21.37 5.50
N ARG A 285 -15.29 21.48 6.69
CA ARG A 285 -14.88 22.48 7.69
C ARG A 285 -13.47 22.25 8.21
N GLU A 286 -13.10 21.00 8.51
CA GLU A 286 -11.73 20.67 8.93
C GLU A 286 -10.71 21.02 7.84
N TRP A 287 -11.04 20.81 6.56
CA TRP A 287 -10.20 21.23 5.44
C TRP A 287 -10.09 22.76 5.34
N LEU A 288 -11.22 23.48 5.42
CA LEU A 288 -11.27 24.96 5.42
C LEU A 288 -10.44 25.58 6.56
N GLU A 289 -10.56 25.01 7.75
CA GLU A 289 -9.81 25.41 8.96
C GLU A 289 -8.34 24.94 8.90
N GLY A 290 -7.99 24.13 7.90
CA GLY A 290 -6.63 23.67 7.68
C GLY A 290 -6.15 22.59 8.65
N LYS A 291 -7.09 21.90 9.29
CA LYS A 291 -6.87 20.78 10.22
C LYS A 291 -6.76 19.43 9.50
N ARG A 292 -7.17 19.37 8.23
CA ARG A 292 -7.23 18.17 7.40
C ARG A 292 -6.73 18.45 5.99
N THR A 293 -5.98 17.51 5.42
CA THR A 293 -5.70 17.42 3.98
C THR A 293 -6.72 16.48 3.32
N ILE A 294 -7.16 16.84 2.12
CA ILE A 294 -8.05 16.03 1.28
C ILE A 294 -7.47 16.05 -0.13
N ASN A 295 -7.13 14.88 -0.66
CA ASN A 295 -6.84 14.71 -2.08
C ASN A 295 -8.14 14.29 -2.80
N SER A 296 -8.70 13.16 -2.39
CA SER A 296 -9.93 12.61 -2.96
C SER A 296 -10.70 11.77 -1.93
N ILE A 297 -11.91 12.19 -1.57
CA ILE A 297 -12.84 11.41 -0.75
C ILE A 297 -14.07 11.12 -1.61
N ASP A 298 -14.19 9.88 -2.05
CA ASP A 298 -15.29 9.34 -2.86
C ASP A 298 -16.13 8.40 -2.00
N LEU A 299 -17.38 8.81 -1.75
CA LEU A 299 -18.33 8.12 -0.90
C LEU A 299 -19.55 7.73 -1.73
N ALA A 300 -19.85 6.43 -1.77
CA ALA A 300 -21.01 5.90 -2.48
C ALA A 300 -22.14 5.47 -1.52
N GLU A 301 -23.37 5.49 -2.03
CA GLU A 301 -24.62 5.15 -1.33
C GLU A 301 -24.91 5.99 -0.06
N VAL A 302 -24.39 7.21 0.02
CA VAL A 302 -24.54 8.11 1.18
C VAL A 302 -25.87 8.88 1.19
N GLN A 303 -26.29 9.32 2.38
CA GLN A 303 -27.47 10.17 2.57
C GLN A 303 -27.11 11.66 2.49
N ILE A 304 -27.21 12.23 1.28
CA ILE A 304 -26.70 13.57 0.98
C ILE A 304 -27.79 14.62 0.74
N ASN A 305 -27.54 15.79 1.29
CA ASN A 305 -28.29 17.01 1.08
C ASN A 305 -27.29 18.17 1.01
N MET A 306 -27.13 18.75 -0.18
CA MET A 306 -26.13 19.81 -0.42
C MET A 306 -26.31 21.01 0.51
N THR A 307 -27.54 21.41 0.82
CA THR A 307 -27.83 22.52 1.73
C THR A 307 -27.28 22.25 3.14
N LEU A 308 -27.35 20.99 3.60
CA LEU A 308 -26.76 20.58 4.88
C LEU A 308 -25.24 20.49 4.82
N ILE A 309 -24.67 20.02 3.70
CA ILE A 309 -23.21 19.98 3.50
C ILE A 309 -22.61 21.39 3.56
N LEU A 310 -23.29 22.40 3.01
CA LEU A 310 -22.83 23.79 3.01
C LEU A 310 -23.26 24.60 4.24
N GLN A 311 -24.00 23.99 5.16
CA GLN A 311 -24.54 24.69 6.32
C GLN A 311 -23.41 25.22 7.21
N ASN A 312 -23.54 26.47 7.68
CA ASN A 312 -22.58 27.15 8.56
C ASN A 312 -21.18 27.37 7.95
N LEU A 313 -21.04 27.27 6.62
CA LEU A 313 -19.84 27.76 5.93
C LEU A 313 -19.96 29.26 5.67
N ASP A 314 -18.83 29.97 5.65
CA ASP A 314 -18.80 31.37 5.21
C ASP A 314 -19.26 31.45 3.75
N PRO A 315 -20.33 32.20 3.42
CA PRO A 315 -20.80 32.35 2.04
C PRO A 315 -19.71 32.86 1.08
N ASN A 316 -18.73 33.62 1.56
CA ASN A 316 -17.61 34.11 0.74
C ASN A 316 -16.59 33.02 0.39
N ALA A 317 -16.56 31.92 1.15
CA ALA A 317 -15.75 30.76 0.85
C ALA A 317 -16.40 29.87 -0.23
N ILE A 318 -17.70 30.02 -0.48
CA ILE A 318 -18.43 29.23 -1.48
C ILE A 318 -18.44 29.97 -2.82
N MET A 319 -17.96 29.29 -3.86
CA MET A 319 -17.88 29.79 -5.22
C MET A 319 -18.67 28.90 -6.16
N GLN A 320 -19.26 29.50 -7.20
CA GLN A 320 -19.89 28.77 -8.28
C GLN A 320 -18.83 28.15 -9.20
N PHE A 321 -19.04 26.91 -9.66
CA PHE A 321 -18.09 26.21 -10.53
C PHE A 321 -17.67 27.01 -11.76
N LYS A 322 -18.60 27.74 -12.39
CA LYS A 322 -18.31 28.63 -13.53
C LYS A 322 -17.26 29.70 -13.21
N ASP A 323 -17.24 30.22 -11.98
CA ASP A 323 -16.32 31.26 -11.56
C ASP A 323 -14.97 30.66 -11.19
N PHE A 324 -14.97 29.45 -10.65
CA PHE A 324 -13.76 28.63 -10.51
C PHE A 324 -13.10 28.38 -11.89
N LEU A 325 -13.86 27.93 -12.89
CA LEU A 325 -13.33 27.70 -14.24
C LEU A 325 -12.68 28.95 -14.83
N LYS A 326 -13.24 30.15 -14.61
CA LYS A 326 -12.63 31.41 -15.07
C LYS A 326 -11.27 31.68 -14.40
N LEU A 327 -11.08 31.27 -13.16
CA LEU A 327 -9.81 31.42 -12.43
C LEU A 327 -8.77 30.39 -12.90
N THR A 328 -9.21 29.20 -13.33
CA THR A 328 -8.33 28.05 -13.58
C THR A 328 -8.06 27.76 -15.05
N SER A 329 -8.88 28.27 -15.96
CA SER A 329 -8.73 28.09 -17.42
C SER A 329 -7.44 28.69 -18.01
N TYR A 330 -6.65 29.43 -17.22
CA TYR A 330 -5.28 29.82 -17.57
C TYR A 330 -4.23 28.70 -17.36
N ASN A 331 -4.54 27.65 -16.57
CA ASN A 331 -3.59 26.62 -16.14
C ASN A 331 -3.81 25.23 -16.77
N GLY A 332 -4.64 25.10 -17.81
CA GLY A 332 -4.68 23.88 -18.64
C GLY A 332 -5.40 22.66 -18.04
N ILE A 333 -6.04 22.76 -16.86
CA ILE A 333 -6.83 21.65 -16.30
C ILE A 333 -8.18 21.58 -17.02
N ARG A 334 -8.35 20.57 -17.88
CA ARG A 334 -9.66 20.22 -18.46
C ARG A 334 -10.40 19.30 -17.50
N ILE A 335 -11.20 19.88 -16.62
CA ILE A 335 -12.23 19.10 -15.91
C ILE A 335 -13.35 18.84 -16.91
N GLY A 336 -13.48 17.60 -17.35
CA GLY A 336 -14.44 17.17 -18.39
C GLY A 336 -15.90 17.14 -17.95
N VAL A 337 -16.25 17.83 -16.85
CA VAL A 337 -17.60 17.80 -16.27
C VAL A 337 -18.07 19.24 -16.11
N GLU A 338 -19.05 19.64 -16.93
CA GLU A 338 -19.88 20.80 -16.60
C GLU A 338 -20.66 20.45 -15.34
N SER A 339 -20.25 21.04 -14.21
CA SER A 339 -20.89 20.79 -12.92
C SER A 339 -21.50 22.07 -12.38
N THR A 340 -22.68 21.97 -11.77
CA THR A 340 -23.27 23.03 -10.95
C THR A 340 -22.78 22.98 -9.50
N ALA A 341 -21.83 22.10 -9.21
CA ALA A 341 -21.32 21.89 -7.86
C ALA A 341 -20.67 23.15 -7.27
N PRO A 342 -20.85 23.37 -5.95
CA PRO A 342 -20.11 24.40 -5.25
C PRO A 342 -18.62 24.04 -5.20
N VAL A 343 -17.78 25.06 -5.34
CA VAL A 343 -16.34 25.00 -5.08
C VAL A 343 -16.07 25.80 -3.83
N ILE A 344 -15.37 25.18 -2.89
CA ILE A 344 -15.00 25.81 -1.63
C ILE A 344 -13.58 26.34 -1.76
N ARG A 345 -13.42 27.64 -1.54
CA ARG A 345 -12.15 28.33 -1.63
C ARG A 345 -11.58 28.59 -0.24
N SER A 346 -10.30 28.28 -0.07
CA SER A 346 -9.52 28.67 1.10
C SER A 346 -8.23 29.38 0.66
N PRO A 347 -7.45 29.99 1.58
CA PRO A 347 -6.11 30.47 1.27
C PRO A 347 -5.15 29.36 0.80
N ARG A 348 -5.48 28.08 1.05
CA ARG A 348 -4.63 26.93 0.73
C ARG A 348 -4.94 26.32 -0.64
N GLY A 349 -6.12 26.58 -1.19
CA GLY A 349 -6.52 25.97 -2.47
C GLY A 349 -8.02 25.95 -2.67
N PHE A 350 -8.46 24.98 -3.45
CA PHE A 350 -9.86 24.77 -3.81
C PHE A 350 -10.26 23.34 -3.44
N LEU A 351 -11.46 23.18 -2.91
CA LEU A 351 -12.07 21.88 -2.70
C LEU A 351 -13.39 21.84 -3.45
N MET A 352 -13.51 20.90 -4.38
CA MET A 352 -14.75 20.66 -5.11
C MET A 352 -15.64 19.72 -4.29
N VAL A 353 -16.92 20.06 -4.16
CA VAL A 353 -17.94 19.21 -3.50
C VAL A 353 -18.94 18.76 -4.55
N LEU A 354 -18.69 17.61 -5.16
CA LEU A 354 -19.52 17.03 -6.18
C LEU A 354 -20.51 16.07 -5.53
N THR A 355 -21.79 16.18 -5.89
CA THR A 355 -22.82 15.25 -5.42
C THR A 355 -23.70 14.83 -6.58
N GLU A 356 -23.91 13.52 -6.74
CA GLU A 356 -24.79 12.96 -7.76
C GLU A 356 -25.57 11.78 -7.16
N ALA A 357 -26.90 11.88 -7.16
CA ALA A 357 -27.79 10.91 -6.53
C ALA A 357 -27.40 10.61 -5.06
N ASN A 358 -26.78 9.46 -4.82
CA ASN A 358 -26.33 9.02 -3.49
C ASN A 358 -24.78 8.95 -3.42
N ASN A 359 -24.07 9.66 -4.29
CA ASN A 359 -22.61 9.70 -4.28
C ASN A 359 -22.13 11.11 -3.91
N CYS A 360 -21.04 11.19 -3.17
CA CYS A 360 -20.35 12.43 -2.85
C CYS A 360 -18.85 12.27 -3.12
N LEU A 361 -18.31 13.21 -3.89
CA LEU A 361 -16.88 13.32 -4.15
C LEU A 361 -16.38 14.67 -3.64
N LEU A 362 -15.49 14.65 -2.66
CA LEU A 362 -14.66 15.78 -2.26
C LEU A 362 -13.30 15.64 -2.92
N THR A 363 -12.86 16.63 -3.69
CA THR A 363 -11.55 16.55 -4.34
C THR A 363 -10.86 17.90 -4.41
N ASP A 364 -9.55 17.90 -4.12
CA ASP A 364 -8.68 19.03 -4.38
C ASP A 364 -8.04 18.86 -5.77
N PRO A 365 -8.45 19.64 -6.78
CA PRO A 365 -7.98 19.48 -8.16
C PRO A 365 -6.50 19.85 -8.35
N TYR A 366 -5.84 20.40 -7.33
CA TYR A 366 -4.43 20.81 -7.35
C TYR A 366 -3.57 20.06 -6.33
N PHE A 367 -4.06 18.94 -5.82
CA PHE A 367 -3.29 18.15 -4.86
C PHE A 367 -2.06 17.54 -5.55
N ASP A 368 -0.88 18.12 -5.30
CA ASP A 368 0.40 17.58 -5.74
C ASP A 368 0.92 16.55 -4.72
N ASN A 369 1.07 15.30 -5.17
CA ASN A 369 1.55 14.16 -4.37
C ASN A 369 3.07 14.11 -4.18
#